data_AF-A0A382B8F5-F1
#
_entry.id   AF-A0A382B8F5-F1
#
_cell.length_a   1.000
_cell.length_b   1.000
_cell.length_c   1.000
_cell.angle_alpha   90.00
_cell.angle_beta   90.00
_cell.angle_gamma   90.00
#
_symmetry.space_group_name_H-M   'P 1'
#
loop_
_entity.id
_entity.type
_entity.pdbx_description
1 polymer ?
#
loop_
_entity_poly.entity_id
_entity_poly.type
_entity_poly.pdbx_seq_one_letter_code
_entity_poly.pdbx_strand_id
1 'polypeptide(L)'
;GFPKHDIVFVATTADYFLVSAKDMKKSMKKRKSGIMILDLSDPRAVELQVGMIPKIKALFRDEISELDDESGTRRKKASTVEEAISKEVPILEESMKQLKEGNIITAN
;
A
#
# COMPACT_ATOMS: atom_id res chain seq x y z
N GLY A 1 -0.72 -25.32 -0.55
CA GLY A 1 -1.54 -24.33 0.19
C GLY A 1 -0.71 -23.68 1.28
N PHE A 2 -1.14 -22.49 1.73
CA PHE A 2 -0.55 -21.64 2.79
C PHE A 2 0.25 -22.34 3.91
N PRO A 3 -0.20 -23.45 4.54
CA PRO A 3 0.50 -24.07 5.68
C PRO A 3 1.95 -24.56 5.47
N LYS A 4 2.47 -24.57 4.24
CA LYS A 4 3.85 -24.97 3.95
C LYS A 4 4.88 -23.85 4.10
N HIS A 5 4.45 -22.61 4.29
CA HIS A 5 5.33 -21.43 4.25
C HIS A 5 5.28 -20.71 5.59
N ASP A 6 6.43 -20.22 6.05
CA ASP A 6 6.55 -19.43 7.29
C ASP A 6 6.29 -17.94 7.06
N ILE A 7 6.43 -17.46 5.82
CA ILE A 7 6.10 -16.08 5.42
C ILE A 7 5.26 -16.14 4.15
N VAL A 8 4.19 -15.34 4.09
CA VAL A 8 3.37 -15.18 2.90
C VAL A 8 3.14 -13.70 2.59
N PHE A 9 3.42 -13.32 1.35
CA PHE A 9 3.10 -12.01 0.80
C PHE A 9 1.80 -12.10 0.01
N VAL A 10 0.85 -11.22 0.32
CA VAL A 10 -0.41 -11.09 -0.41
C VAL A 10 -0.39 -9.73 -1.10
N ALA A 11 -0.30 -9.73 -2.43
CA ALA A 11 -0.16 -8.54 -3.26
C ALA A 11 -0.99 -8.69 -4.54
N THR A 12 -2.29 -8.86 -4.37
CA THR A 12 -3.27 -9.04 -5.45
C THR A 12 -4.11 -7.78 -5.63
N THR A 13 -4.84 -7.69 -6.74
CA THR A 13 -5.87 -6.69 -7.01
C THR A 13 -7.29 -7.22 -6.78
N ALA A 14 -7.44 -8.39 -6.16
CA ALA A 14 -8.74 -8.98 -5.88
C ALA A 14 -9.58 -8.09 -4.97
N ASP A 15 -10.88 -7.97 -5.25
CA ASP A 15 -11.86 -7.23 -4.46
C ASP A 15 -12.60 -8.10 -3.43
N TYR A 16 -12.02 -9.25 -3.11
CA TYR A 16 -12.56 -10.23 -2.15
C TYR A 16 -11.44 -10.86 -1.31
N PHE A 17 -11.81 -11.41 -0.15
CA PHE A 17 -10.85 -12.06 0.74
C PHE A 17 -10.37 -13.40 0.17
N LEU A 18 -9.08 -13.47 -0.18
CA LEU A 18 -8.39 -14.72 -0.51
C LEU A 18 -7.99 -15.51 0.73
N VAL A 19 -7.76 -14.83 1.85
CA VAL A 19 -7.33 -15.45 3.11
C VAL A 19 -8.36 -15.14 4.19
N SER A 20 -9.21 -16.14 4.47
CA SER A 20 -10.25 -16.05 5.50
C SER A 20 -9.77 -16.60 6.85
N ALA A 21 -10.32 -16.07 7.95
CA ALA A 21 -10.08 -16.58 9.29
C ALA A 21 -10.59 -18.03 9.45
N LYS A 22 -11.66 -18.39 8.74
CA LYS A 22 -12.22 -19.76 8.75
C LYS A 22 -11.21 -20.78 8.22
N ASP A 23 -10.58 -20.50 7.09
CA ASP A 23 -9.65 -21.44 6.46
C ASP A 23 -8.30 -21.44 7.18
N MET A 24 -7.85 -20.28 7.66
CA MET A 24 -6.64 -20.19 8.47
C MET A 24 -6.78 -20.90 9.82
N LYS A 25 -7.92 -20.79 10.51
CA LYS A 25 -8.17 -21.56 11.75
C LYS A 25 -8.04 -23.06 11.51
N LYS A 26 -8.56 -23.58 10.39
CA LYS A 26 -8.43 -25.00 10.03
C LYS A 26 -6.97 -25.38 9.75
N SER A 27 -6.27 -24.55 8.97
CA SER A 27 -4.88 -24.76 8.58
C SER A 27 -3.93 -24.78 9.78
N MET A 28 -4.14 -23.90 10.75
CA MET A 28 -3.26 -23.76 11.91
C MET A 28 -3.43 -24.86 12.97
N LYS A 29 -4.51 -25.65 12.96
CA LYS A 29 -4.78 -26.68 13.98
C LYS A 29 -3.63 -27.67 14.20
N LYS A 30 -2.97 -28.09 13.12
CA LYS A 30 -1.87 -29.09 13.17
C LYS A 30 -0.49 -28.45 13.08
N ARG A 31 -0.41 -27.13 12.94
CA ARG A 31 0.86 -26.42 12.72
C ARG A 31 1.55 -26.14 14.06
N LYS A 32 2.82 -26.51 14.15
CA LYS A 32 3.66 -26.25 15.32
C LYS A 32 4.27 -24.84 15.27
N SER A 33 4.84 -24.46 14.12
CA SER A 33 5.47 -23.15 13.89
C SER A 33 4.47 -22.01 13.66
N GLY A 34 4.95 -20.78 13.83
CA GLY A 34 4.23 -19.57 13.45
C GLY A 34 4.28 -19.28 11.95
N ILE A 35 3.45 -18.34 11.52
CA ILE A 35 3.44 -17.80 10.15
C ILE A 35 3.30 -16.28 10.20
N MET A 36 4.05 -15.58 9.37
CA MET A 36 3.87 -14.16 9.09
C MET A 36 3.11 -13.98 7.78
N ILE A 37 2.10 -13.11 7.77
CA ILE A 37 1.33 -12.74 6.59
C ILE A 37 1.49 -11.24 6.41
N LEU A 38 2.06 -10.83 5.26
CA LEU A 38 2.20 -9.44 4.87
C LEU A 38 1.19 -9.16 3.77
N ASP A 39 0.12 -8.43 4.08
CA ASP A 39 -0.88 -8.02 3.12
C ASP A 39 -0.58 -6.62 2.60
N LEU A 40 -0.16 -6.56 1.34
CA LEU A 40 0.18 -5.35 0.59
C LEU A 40 -0.93 -4.95 -0.39
N SER A 41 -2.05 -5.67 -0.43
CA SER A 41 -3.14 -5.45 -1.39
C SER A 41 -4.04 -4.25 -1.05
N ASP A 42 -4.69 -3.71 -2.08
CA ASP A 42 -5.73 -2.67 -1.98
C ASP A 42 -6.80 -2.90 -3.07
N PRO A 43 -8.05 -3.26 -2.70
CA PRO A 43 -8.56 -3.48 -1.34
C PRO A 43 -7.92 -4.71 -0.67
N ARG A 44 -7.96 -4.78 0.67
CA ARG A 44 -7.33 -5.88 1.43
C ARG A 44 -7.90 -7.25 1.04
N ALA A 45 -7.00 -8.20 0.78
CA ALA A 45 -7.34 -9.59 0.43
C ALA A 45 -7.22 -10.56 1.63
N VAL A 46 -6.79 -10.09 2.80
CA VAL A 46 -6.75 -10.87 4.05
C VAL A 46 -7.76 -10.30 5.06
N GLU A 47 -8.60 -11.17 5.64
CA GLU A 47 -9.52 -10.75 6.71
C GLU A 47 -8.75 -10.31 7.97
N LEU A 48 -9.15 -9.20 8.60
CA LEU A 48 -8.54 -8.68 9.83
C LEU A 48 -8.47 -9.74 10.95
N GLN A 49 -9.50 -10.58 11.03
CA GLN A 49 -9.64 -11.64 12.03
C GLN A 49 -8.56 -12.74 11.91
N VAL A 50 -7.86 -12.84 10.77
CA VAL A 50 -6.73 -13.76 10.59
C VAL A 50 -5.60 -13.44 11.57
N GLY A 51 -5.36 -12.15 11.84
CA GLY A 51 -4.35 -11.71 12.81
C GLY A 51 -4.65 -12.08 14.27
N MET A 52 -5.91 -12.44 14.57
CA MET A 52 -6.32 -12.88 15.92
C MET A 52 -6.05 -14.37 16.17
N ILE A 53 -5.66 -15.13 15.15
CA ILE A 53 -5.44 -16.57 15.27
C ILE A 53 -4.07 -16.81 15.91
N PRO A 54 -3.97 -17.65 16.96
CA PRO A 54 -2.69 -17.97 17.58
C PRO A 54 -1.66 -18.46 16.55
N LYS A 55 -0.41 -18.01 16.72
CA LYS A 55 0.73 -18.31 15.85
C LYS A 55 0.66 -17.67 14.46
N ILE A 56 -0.25 -16.73 14.22
CA ILE A 56 -0.23 -15.88 13.03
C ILE A 56 0.19 -14.47 13.45
N LYS A 57 1.15 -13.89 12.72
CA LYS A 57 1.42 -12.45 12.73
C LYS A 57 0.98 -11.89 11.38
N ALA A 58 -0.17 -11.21 11.35
CA ALA A 58 -0.60 -10.46 10.18
C ALA A 58 -0.07 -9.02 10.29
N LEU A 59 0.33 -8.46 9.16
CA LEU A 59 0.75 -7.07 8.98
C LEU A 59 0.10 -6.55 7.70
N PHE A 60 -0.52 -5.38 7.76
CA PHE A 60 -1.23 -4.76 6.64
C PHE A 60 -0.46 -3.54 6.12
N ARG A 61 -0.72 -3.15 4.87
CA ARG A 61 -0.04 -2.05 4.17
C ARG A 61 0.02 -0.75 4.99
N ASP A 62 -1.08 -0.39 5.61
CA ASP A 62 -1.25 0.80 6.45
C ASP A 62 -0.31 0.79 7.67
N GLU A 63 -0.22 -0.34 8.37
CA GLU A 63 0.69 -0.51 9.51
C GLU A 63 2.18 -0.43 9.09
N ILE A 64 2.50 -0.82 7.85
CA ILE A 64 3.87 -0.73 7.30
C ILE A 64 4.20 0.72 6.94
N SER A 65 3.26 1.46 6.36
CA SER A 65 3.49 2.87 6.00
C SER A 65 3.74 3.77 7.21
N GLU A 66 3.13 3.48 8.35
CA GLU A 66 3.34 4.25 9.59
C GLU A 66 4.80 4.19 10.09
N LEU A 67 5.47 3.04 9.94
CA LEU A 67 6.87 2.88 10.33
C LEU A 67 7.84 3.67 9.45
N ASP A 68 7.38 4.10 8.28
CA ASP A 68 8.22 4.66 7.23
C ASP A 68 8.34 6.21 7.31
N ASP A 69 7.42 6.84 8.04
CA ASP A 69 7.34 8.30 8.23
C ASP A 69 8.36 8.87 9.22
N GLU A 70 9.03 8.04 10.02
CA GLU A 70 9.95 8.48 11.07
C GLU A 70 11.34 8.92 10.55
N SER A 71 11.68 8.69 9.27
CA SER A 71 13.04 8.91 8.77
C SER A 71 13.32 10.35 8.30
N GLY A 72 14.25 11.04 8.96
CA GLY A 72 14.66 12.43 8.63
C GLY A 72 15.30 12.62 7.23
N THR A 73 15.73 11.54 6.58
CA THR A 73 16.22 11.54 5.19
C THR A 73 15.12 11.82 4.17
N ARG A 74 13.86 11.47 4.47
CA ARG A 74 12.71 11.75 3.59
C ARG A 74 12.31 13.21 3.60
N ARG A 75 12.36 13.89 4.75
CA ARG A 75 12.06 15.33 4.85
C ARG A 75 12.96 16.17 3.93
N LYS A 76 14.24 15.80 3.80
CA LYS A 76 15.16 16.47 2.85
C LYS A 76 14.81 16.23 1.38
N LYS A 77 14.28 15.05 1.03
CA LYS A 77 13.77 14.80 -0.32
C LYS A 77 12.46 15.52 -0.57
N ALA A 78 11.57 15.59 0.44
CA ALA A 78 10.31 16.31 0.36
C ALA A 78 10.53 17.78 0.01
N SER A 79 11.46 18.48 0.68
CA SER A 79 11.74 19.89 0.39
C SER A 79 12.21 20.13 -1.05
N THR A 80 13.01 19.21 -1.62
CA THR A 80 13.45 19.33 -3.03
C THR A 80 12.28 19.12 -4.00
N VAL A 81 11.37 18.19 -3.69
CA VAL A 81 10.17 17.93 -4.49
C VAL A 81 9.18 19.09 -4.39
N GLU A 82 8.98 19.66 -3.19
CA GLU A 82 8.14 20.84 -2.98
C GLU A 82 8.63 22.04 -3.79
N GLU A 83 9.95 22.24 -3.88
CA GLU A 83 10.52 23.30 -4.72
C GLU A 83 10.22 23.06 -6.22
N ALA A 84 10.30 21.82 -6.69
CA ALA A 84 9.93 21.48 -8.07
C ALA A 84 8.43 21.70 -8.34
N ILE A 85 7.56 21.26 -7.42
CA ILE A 85 6.10 21.46 -7.53
C ILE A 85 5.74 22.94 -7.55
N SER A 86 6.33 23.75 -6.66
CA SER A 86 6.05 25.19 -6.60
C SER A 86 6.43 25.96 -7.86
N LYS A 87 7.39 25.46 -8.65
CA LYS A 87 7.74 26.01 -9.96
C LYS A 87 6.75 25.58 -11.05
N GLU A 88 6.24 24.35 -10.99
CA GLU A 88 5.35 23.79 -12.02
C GLU A 88 3.88 24.21 -11.87
N VAL A 89 3.39 24.38 -10.63
CA VAL A 89 1.97 24.72 -10.38
C VAL A 89 1.53 26.00 -11.12
N PRO A 90 2.26 27.14 -11.06
CA PRO A 90 1.87 28.35 -11.78
C PRO A 90 1.87 28.18 -13.31
N ILE A 91 2.79 27.36 -13.85
CA ILE A 91 2.87 27.08 -15.30
C ILE A 91 1.64 26.29 -15.72
N LEU A 92 1.24 25.30 -14.94
CA LEU A 92 0.03 24.51 -15.17
C LEU A 92 -1.23 25.38 -15.07
N GLU A 93 -1.33 26.26 -14.07
CA GLU A 93 -2.46 27.19 -13.89
C GLU A 93 -2.64 28.11 -15.11
N GLU A 94 -1.54 28.71 -15.59
CA GLU A 94 -1.56 29.59 -16.76
C GLU A 94 -1.91 28.81 -18.04
N SER A 95 -1.35 27.60 -18.20
CA SER A 95 -1.70 26.71 -19.32
C SER A 95 -3.19 26.36 -19.33
N MET A 96 -3.77 26.09 -18.16
CA MET A 96 -5.20 25.83 -18.02
C MET A 96 -6.05 27.07 -18.30
N LYS A 97 -5.59 28.26 -17.92
CA LYS A 97 -6.27 29.52 -18.22
C LYS A 97 -6.30 29.79 -19.72
N GLN A 98 -5.17 29.61 -20.41
CA GLN A 98 -5.08 29.77 -21.86
C GLN A 98 -5.98 28.76 -22.61
N LEU A 99 -6.03 27.50 -22.15
CA LEU A 99 -6.95 26.49 -22.70
C LEU A 99 -8.42 26.89 -22.51
N LYS A 100 -8.80 27.44 -21.36
CA LYS A 100 -10.17 27.94 -21.10
C LYS A 100 -10.51 29.14 -21.96
N GLU A 101 -9.54 30.00 -22.23
CA GLU A 101 -9.68 31.18 -23.09
C GLU A 101 -9.65 30.84 -24.60
N GLY A 102 -9.45 29.56 -24.95
CA GLY A 102 -9.41 29.08 -26.34
C GLY A 102 -8.09 29.40 -27.07
N ASN A 103 -7.08 29.89 -26.34
CA ASN A 103 -5.75 30.16 -26.88
C ASN A 103 -4.95 28.85 -26.93
N ILE A 104 -5.04 28.13 -28.07
CA ILE A 104 -4.17 26.98 -28.33
C ILE A 104 -2.85 27.50 -28.90
N ILE A 105 -1.83 27.61 -28.07
CA ILE A 105 -0.46 27.80 -28.56
C ILE A 105 0.10 26.41 -28.85
N THR A 106 0.15 26.01 -30.12
CA THR A 106 0.93 24.84 -30.55
C THR A 106 2.41 25.19 -30.43
N ALA A 107 3.09 24.63 -29.43
CA ALA A 107 4.55 24.69 -29.33
C ALA A 107 5.16 23.76 -30.39
N ASN A 108 5.97 24.31 -31.29
CA ASN A 108 6.81 23.57 -32.24
C ASN A 108 8.12 23.12 -31.58
#